data_AF-A0A9P6WVI2-F1
#
_entry.id   AF-A0A9P6WVI2-F1
#
_cell.length_a   1.000
_cell.length_b   1.000
_cell.length_c   1.000
_cell.angle_alpha   90.00
_cell.angle_beta   90.00
_cell.angle_gamma   90.00
#
_symmetry.space_group_name_H-M   'P 1'
#
loop_
_entity.id
_entity.type
_entity.pdbx_description
1 polymer ?
#
loop_
_entity_poly.entity_id
_entity_poly.type
_entity_poly.pdbx_seq_one_letter_code
_entity_poly.pdbx_strand_id
1 'polypeptide(L)'
;MDVSDSPAFGADFSQLFQEQHFSLISTKYFGNRGSQDQTLNAHPIQTALFKLMDAEDIKKETFPVENVPSSLMSLALQIYMTNFKNMWADKTMINKLLDKLLVILLRLHLAPKRELQRRQNILNYISRKSEEKRSTKNHGRYILRAEKKKLAIYKEKVREAEADSDLLLKRIRAVKMAETRIKSLEEKFAQKQDASSSSREKSVESTTTTKKETTPCDDLSRGRISQLKSGSKHLIFSKDLVTEKDVNDEFPDATRKEIKIPYIALPIAILYICE
;
A
#
# COMPACT_ATOMS: atom_id res chain seq x y z
N MET A 1 29.59 16.51 17.75
CA MET A 1 28.45 17.34 18.16
C MET A 1 27.25 16.83 17.41
N ASP A 2 26.24 16.37 18.13
CA ASP A 2 25.02 15.82 17.55
C ASP A 2 24.31 16.92 16.77
N VAL A 3 23.99 16.67 15.51
CA VAL A 3 23.36 17.66 14.61
C VAL A 3 22.00 18.13 15.16
N SER A 4 21.40 17.32 16.04
CA SER A 4 20.12 17.56 16.72
C SER A 4 20.11 18.71 17.73
N ASP A 5 21.26 19.15 18.25
CA ASP A 5 21.33 20.21 19.29
C ASP A 5 21.51 21.63 18.72
N SER A 6 21.54 21.77 17.40
CA SER A 6 21.70 23.07 16.74
C SER A 6 20.35 23.82 16.67
N PRO A 7 20.30 25.12 17.01
CA PRO A 7 19.12 25.96 16.77
C PRO A 7 18.67 25.95 15.30
N ALA A 8 19.62 25.77 14.37
CA ALA A 8 19.34 25.64 12.94
C ALA A 8 18.63 24.33 12.60
N PHE A 9 18.91 23.24 13.34
CA PHE A 9 18.20 21.97 13.17
C PHE A 9 16.74 22.10 13.58
N GLY A 10 16.46 22.70 14.75
CA GLY A 10 15.07 22.91 15.20
C GLY A 10 14.27 23.78 14.24
N ALA A 11 14.88 24.85 13.72
CA ALA A 11 14.24 25.74 12.75
C ALA A 11 13.94 25.03 11.41
N ASP A 12 14.92 24.30 10.85
CA ASP A 12 14.72 23.54 9.61
C ASP A 12 13.73 22.38 9.81
N PHE A 13 13.75 21.75 10.99
CA PHE A 13 12.83 20.69 11.34
C PHE A 13 11.39 21.19 11.36
N SER A 14 11.16 22.37 11.96
CA SER A 14 9.85 23.04 11.98
C SER A 14 9.38 23.57 10.63
N GLN A 15 10.12 23.31 9.55
CA GLN A 15 9.74 23.65 8.18
C GLN A 15 9.52 22.39 7.33
N LEU A 16 9.73 21.19 7.90
CA LEU A 16 9.40 19.93 7.24
C LEU A 16 7.91 19.89 6.93
N PHE A 17 7.54 19.21 5.85
CA PHE A 17 6.15 19.09 5.39
C PHE A 17 5.35 20.42 5.25
N GLN A 18 6.04 21.55 5.24
CA GLN A 18 5.48 22.86 4.93
C GLN A 18 5.84 23.29 3.51
N GLU A 19 5.31 24.44 3.10
CA GLU A 19 5.51 25.01 1.76
C GLU A 19 6.98 25.08 1.34
N GLN A 20 7.86 25.48 2.26
CA GLN A 20 9.29 25.61 1.98
C GLN A 20 9.93 24.26 1.67
N HIS A 21 9.61 23.22 2.46
CA HIS A 21 10.09 21.86 2.22
C HIS A 21 9.63 21.30 0.88
N PHE A 22 8.35 21.44 0.55
CA PHE A 22 7.84 20.95 -0.72
C PHE A 22 8.37 21.74 -1.91
N SER A 23 8.58 23.04 -1.76
CA SER A 23 9.21 23.88 -2.78
C SER A 23 10.64 23.46 -3.08
N LEU A 24 11.41 23.08 -2.05
CA LEU A 24 12.79 22.61 -2.21
C LEU A 24 12.86 21.22 -2.87
N ILE A 25 11.99 20.28 -2.48
CA ILE A 25 11.83 18.99 -3.19
C ILE A 25 11.48 19.25 -4.66
N SER A 26 10.48 20.10 -4.91
CA SER A 26 10.04 20.42 -6.27
C SER A 26 11.17 21.03 -7.10
N THR A 27 11.97 21.91 -6.49
CA THR A 27 13.10 22.56 -7.16
C THR A 27 14.22 21.57 -7.47
N LYS A 28 14.53 20.65 -6.56
CA LYS A 28 15.56 19.60 -6.73
C LYS A 28 15.22 18.62 -7.86
N TYR A 29 13.99 18.12 -7.90
CA TYR A 29 13.61 17.06 -8.85
C TYR A 29 12.94 17.57 -10.12
N PHE A 30 12.22 18.68 -10.08
CA PHE A 30 11.45 19.18 -11.23
C PHE A 30 11.92 20.55 -11.72
N GLY A 31 12.75 21.26 -10.95
CA GLY A 31 13.28 22.57 -11.32
C GLY A 31 14.42 22.50 -12.34
N ASN A 32 14.59 23.55 -13.15
CA ASN A 32 15.64 23.61 -14.19
C ASN A 32 17.05 23.79 -13.63
N ARG A 33 17.20 24.47 -12.49
CA ARG A 33 18.52 24.86 -11.93
C ARG A 33 18.83 24.23 -10.57
N GLY A 34 17.88 23.55 -9.93
CA GLY A 34 18.03 23.09 -8.55
C GLY A 34 18.06 24.23 -7.53
N SER A 35 18.22 23.88 -6.25
CA SER A 35 18.33 24.84 -5.15
C SER A 35 19.77 25.37 -5.04
N GLN A 36 19.93 26.64 -4.67
CA GLN A 36 21.26 27.23 -4.45
C GLN A 36 21.91 26.66 -3.19
N ASP A 37 23.24 26.55 -3.17
CA ASP A 37 24.00 26.03 -2.02
C ASP A 37 23.75 26.84 -0.74
N GLN A 38 23.59 28.16 -0.87
CA GLN A 38 23.25 29.03 0.26
C GLN A 38 21.89 28.67 0.88
N THR A 39 20.90 28.35 0.04
CA THR A 39 19.59 27.89 0.49
C THR A 39 19.70 26.52 1.14
N LEU A 40 20.42 25.57 0.54
CA LEU A 40 20.60 24.22 1.10
C LEU A 40 21.37 24.22 2.43
N ASN A 41 22.33 25.13 2.61
CA ASN A 41 23.05 25.30 3.88
C ASN A 41 22.16 25.79 5.02
N ALA A 42 21.05 26.47 4.72
CA ALA A 42 20.03 26.83 5.70
C ALA A 42 19.10 25.67 6.06
N HIS A 43 19.11 24.59 5.27
CA HIS A 43 18.25 23.40 5.43
C HIS A 43 19.08 22.11 5.58
N PRO A 44 19.77 21.92 6.71
CA PRO A 44 20.63 20.75 6.95
C PRO A 44 19.89 19.40 6.90
N ILE A 45 18.62 19.34 7.34
CA ILE A 45 17.81 18.12 7.31
C ILE A 45 17.44 17.76 5.89
N GLN A 46 17.01 18.73 5.10
CA GLN A 46 16.70 18.48 3.69
C GLN A 46 17.94 18.05 2.90
N THR A 47 19.08 18.67 3.20
CA THR A 47 20.36 18.27 2.61
C THR A 47 20.69 16.81 2.93
N ALA A 48 20.45 16.36 4.17
CA ALA A 48 20.64 14.97 4.55
C ALA A 48 19.65 14.03 3.82
N LEU A 49 18.38 14.43 3.70
CA LEU A 49 17.35 13.67 2.96
C LEU A 49 17.69 13.55 1.47
N PHE A 50 18.16 14.61 0.82
CA PHE A 50 18.59 14.56 -0.57
C PHE A 50 19.80 13.64 -0.76
N LYS A 51 20.79 13.69 0.13
CA LYS A 51 21.93 12.76 0.09
C LYS A 51 21.50 11.30 0.22
N LEU A 52 20.51 11.03 1.07
CA LEU A 52 19.98 9.68 1.26
C LEU A 52 19.21 9.20 0.03
N MET A 53 18.43 10.08 -0.61
CA MET A 53 17.75 9.76 -1.87
C MET A 53 18.74 9.56 -3.03
N ASP A 54 19.78 10.40 -3.13
CA ASP A 54 20.85 10.26 -4.11
C ASP A 54 21.59 8.91 -3.95
N ALA A 55 21.74 8.42 -2.71
CA ALA A 55 22.34 7.11 -2.40
C ALA A 55 21.46 5.92 -2.80
N GLU A 56 20.14 6.11 -2.86
CA GLU A 56 19.15 5.13 -3.34
C GLU A 56 18.90 5.24 -4.85
N ASP A 57 19.75 5.97 -5.58
CA ASP A 57 19.62 6.26 -7.02
C ASP A 57 18.29 6.94 -7.41
N ILE A 58 17.67 7.66 -6.47
CA ILE A 58 16.53 8.51 -6.74
C ILE A 58 17.05 9.89 -7.11
N LYS A 59 17.14 10.14 -8.42
CA LYS A 59 17.64 11.39 -9.00
C LYS A 59 16.55 12.06 -9.83
N LYS A 60 16.85 13.23 -10.38
CA LYS A 60 15.93 13.94 -11.28
C LYS A 60 15.54 13.08 -12.48
N GLU A 61 16.49 12.31 -13.02
CA GLU A 61 16.26 11.42 -14.17
C GLU A 61 15.31 10.25 -13.86
N THR A 62 15.17 9.89 -12.58
CA THR A 62 14.21 8.87 -12.12
C THR A 62 12.76 9.28 -12.37
N PHE A 63 12.51 10.59 -12.52
CA PHE A 63 11.19 11.15 -12.81
C PHE A 63 11.17 11.72 -14.23
N PRO A 64 10.80 10.92 -15.25
CA PRO A 64 10.73 11.38 -16.63
C PRO A 64 9.57 12.35 -16.80
N VAL A 65 9.84 13.64 -16.64
CA VAL A 65 8.88 14.72 -16.81
C VAL A 65 9.36 15.61 -17.96
N GLU A 66 9.04 15.21 -19.19
CA GLU A 66 9.40 15.98 -20.39
C GLU A 66 8.33 17.03 -20.71
N ASN A 67 8.78 18.26 -20.99
CA ASN A 67 7.98 19.35 -21.56
C ASN A 67 6.69 19.71 -20.80
N VAL A 68 6.63 19.48 -19.48
CA VAL A 68 5.49 19.91 -18.67
C VAL A 68 5.57 21.43 -18.43
N PRO A 69 4.51 22.19 -18.78
CA PRO A 69 4.43 23.62 -18.47
C PRO A 69 4.66 23.92 -16.98
N SER A 70 5.43 24.96 -16.69
CA SER A 70 5.71 25.42 -15.31
C SER A 70 4.41 25.68 -14.51
N SER A 71 3.36 26.18 -15.17
CA SER A 71 2.05 26.38 -14.56
C SER A 71 1.40 25.09 -14.05
N LEU A 72 1.57 23.97 -14.77
CA LEU A 72 1.05 22.66 -14.36
C LEU A 72 1.88 22.06 -13.23
N MET A 73 3.20 22.26 -13.23
CA MET A 73 4.05 21.86 -12.10
C MET A 73 3.70 22.63 -10.82
N SER A 74 3.47 23.94 -10.93
CA SER A 74 3.03 24.77 -9.80
C SER A 74 1.66 24.35 -9.27
N LEU A 75 0.70 24.07 -10.17
CA LEU A 75 -0.61 23.55 -9.79
C LEU A 75 -0.50 22.18 -9.10
N ALA A 76 0.34 21.28 -9.61
CA ALA A 76 0.57 19.97 -9.01
C ALA A 76 1.17 20.10 -7.60
N LEU A 77 2.14 21.01 -7.42
CA LEU A 77 2.70 21.33 -6.10
C LEU A 77 1.61 21.84 -5.14
N GLN A 78 0.76 22.78 -5.58
CA GLN A 78 -0.35 23.29 -4.77
C GLN A 78 -1.36 22.20 -4.38
N ILE A 79 -1.72 21.31 -5.32
CA ILE A 79 -2.61 20.17 -5.05
C ILE A 79 -1.98 19.25 -4.01
N TYR A 80 -0.69 18.93 -4.17
CA TYR A 80 0.04 18.08 -3.25
C TYR A 80 0.12 18.71 -1.85
N MET A 81 0.47 20.00 -1.76
CA MET A 81 0.51 20.74 -0.50
C MET A 81 -0.86 20.79 0.18
N THR A 82 -1.92 21.04 -0.58
CA THR A 82 -3.30 21.07 -0.05
C THR A 82 -3.71 19.70 0.48
N ASN A 83 -3.41 18.64 -0.27
CA ASN A 83 -3.67 17.27 0.16
C ASN A 83 -2.89 16.91 1.43
N PHE A 84 -1.62 17.28 1.50
CA PHE A 84 -0.81 17.10 2.70
C PHE A 84 -1.39 17.87 3.87
N LYS A 85 -1.69 19.16 3.71
CA LYS A 85 -2.32 19.98 4.76
C LYS A 85 -3.63 19.37 5.23
N ASN A 86 -4.47 18.85 4.33
CA ASN A 86 -5.71 18.17 4.69
C ASN A 86 -5.47 16.85 5.42
N MET A 87 -4.45 16.07 5.02
CA MET A 87 -4.04 14.84 5.71
C MET A 87 -3.53 15.12 7.14
N TRP A 88 -2.79 16.22 7.31
CA TRP A 88 -2.27 16.69 8.60
C TRP A 88 -3.37 17.29 9.49
N ALA A 89 -4.26 18.10 8.93
CA ALA A 89 -5.34 18.76 9.67
C ALA A 89 -6.42 17.78 10.18
N ASP A 90 -6.84 16.81 9.36
CA ASP A 90 -7.85 15.82 9.75
C ASP A 90 -7.28 14.80 10.76
N LYS A 91 -5.95 14.71 10.90
CA LYS A 91 -5.20 13.75 11.75
C LYS A 91 -5.56 12.27 11.52
N THR A 92 -6.60 11.92 10.77
CA THR A 92 -7.12 10.56 10.61
C THR A 92 -6.15 9.66 9.86
N MET A 93 -5.54 10.16 8.79
CA MET A 93 -4.62 9.40 7.96
C MET A 93 -3.28 9.19 8.66
N ILE A 94 -2.79 10.21 9.37
CA ILE A 94 -1.60 10.14 10.19
C ILE A 94 -1.81 9.21 11.38
N ASN A 95 -2.95 9.32 12.06
CA ASN A 95 -3.32 8.39 13.13
C ASN A 95 -3.35 6.94 12.64
N LYS A 96 -3.88 6.68 11.43
CA LYS A 96 -3.87 5.34 10.83
C LYS A 96 -2.47 4.87 10.46
N LEU A 97 -1.60 5.74 9.98
CA LEU A 97 -0.21 5.42 9.63
C LEU A 97 0.63 5.17 10.88
N LEU A 98 0.53 6.06 11.87
CA LEU A 98 1.15 5.91 13.18
C LEU A 98 0.69 4.63 13.86
N ASP A 99 -0.62 4.34 13.88
CA ASP A 99 -1.14 3.09 14.45
C ASP A 99 -0.51 1.87 13.80
N LYS A 100 -0.33 1.89 12.47
CA LYS A 100 0.34 0.80 11.75
C LYS A 100 1.83 0.73 12.08
N LEU A 101 2.52 1.87 12.12
CA LEU A 101 3.95 1.95 12.43
C LEU A 101 4.24 1.41 13.83
N LEU A 102 3.52 1.90 14.85
CA LEU A 102 3.64 1.43 16.23
C LEU A 102 3.39 -0.07 16.33
N VAL A 103 2.35 -0.58 15.66
CA VAL A 103 2.07 -2.02 15.66
C VAL A 103 3.19 -2.83 15.00
N ILE A 104 3.76 -2.35 13.90
CA ILE A 104 4.86 -3.04 13.21
C ILE A 104 6.12 -3.05 14.08
N LEU A 105 6.51 -1.90 14.64
CA LEU A 105 7.68 -1.79 15.50
C LEU A 105 7.55 -2.68 16.74
N LEU A 106 6.41 -2.61 17.43
CA LEU A 106 6.15 -3.47 18.60
C LEU A 106 6.18 -4.95 18.23
N ARG A 107 5.61 -5.36 17.08
CA ARG A 107 5.67 -6.75 16.64
C ARG A 107 7.07 -7.21 16.30
N LEU A 108 7.86 -6.36 15.63
CA LEU A 108 9.23 -6.70 15.26
C LEU A 108 10.11 -6.97 16.48
N HIS A 109 9.93 -6.18 17.54
CA HIS A 109 10.79 -6.25 18.71
C HIS A 109 10.24 -7.12 19.85
N LEU A 110 8.92 -7.27 19.97
CA LEU A 110 8.26 -8.02 21.06
C LEU A 110 7.62 -9.34 20.63
N ALA A 111 7.44 -9.55 19.34
CA ALA A 111 6.91 -10.80 18.79
C ALA A 111 7.61 -11.23 17.48
N PRO A 112 8.96 -11.32 17.48
CA PRO A 112 9.75 -11.56 16.28
C PRO A 112 9.41 -12.91 15.62
N LYS A 113 9.18 -13.97 16.40
CA LYS A 113 8.88 -15.31 15.86
C LYS A 113 7.55 -15.29 15.09
N ARG A 114 6.52 -14.67 15.67
CA ARG A 114 5.20 -14.52 15.04
C ARG A 114 5.20 -13.56 13.86
N GLU A 115 5.96 -12.48 13.88
CA GLU A 115 6.08 -11.57 12.74
C GLU A 115 6.82 -12.24 11.57
N LEU A 116 7.86 -13.04 11.84
CA LEU A 116 8.55 -13.84 10.82
C LEU A 116 7.58 -14.84 10.17
N GLN A 117 6.80 -15.57 10.97
CA GLN A 117 5.80 -16.50 10.45
C GLN A 117 4.73 -15.79 9.61
N ARG A 118 4.29 -14.60 10.02
CA ARG A 118 3.35 -13.78 9.25
C ARG A 118 3.94 -13.37 7.90
N ARG A 119 5.19 -12.91 7.86
CA ARG A 119 5.89 -12.55 6.62
C ARG A 119 6.00 -13.75 5.69
N GLN A 120 6.36 -14.91 6.21
CA GLN A 120 6.41 -16.14 5.43
C GLN A 120 5.04 -16.51 4.85
N ASN A 121 3.97 -16.37 5.64
CA ASN A 121 2.60 -16.63 5.16
C ASN A 121 2.17 -15.66 4.06
N ILE A 122 2.58 -14.39 4.14
CA ILE A 122 2.31 -13.39 3.09
C ILE A 122 3.05 -13.77 1.80
N LEU A 123 4.33 -14.13 1.88
CA LEU A 123 5.12 -14.57 0.72
C LEU A 123 4.51 -15.82 0.07
N ASN A 124 4.11 -16.79 0.89
CA ASN A 124 3.43 -18.01 0.43
C ASN A 124 2.07 -17.70 -0.22
N TYR A 125 1.35 -16.70 0.26
CA TYR A 125 0.09 -16.26 -0.35
C TYR A 125 0.33 -15.57 -1.70
N ILE A 126 1.34 -14.69 -1.78
CA ILE A 126 1.70 -13.99 -3.02
C ILE A 126 2.14 -14.99 -4.09
N SER A 127 2.97 -15.98 -3.75
CA SER A 127 3.42 -17.02 -4.67
C SER A 127 2.27 -17.91 -5.15
N ARG A 128 1.34 -18.26 -4.27
CA ARG A 128 0.12 -19.01 -4.64
C ARG A 128 -0.83 -18.18 -5.51
N LYS A 129 -0.95 -16.87 -5.29
CA LYS A 129 -1.81 -15.99 -6.09
C LYS A 129 -1.35 -15.87 -7.54
N SER A 130 -0.05 -16.01 -7.82
CA SER A 130 0.46 -16.12 -9.20
C SER A 130 0.12 -17.47 -9.86
N GLU A 131 0.02 -18.55 -9.10
CA GLU A 131 -0.33 -19.89 -9.59
C GLU A 131 -1.86 -20.09 -9.73
N GLU A 132 -2.66 -19.43 -8.91
CA GLU A 132 -4.13 -19.47 -8.91
C GLU A 132 -4.79 -18.45 -9.87
N LYS A 133 -4.21 -18.21 -11.05
CA LYS A 133 -5.02 -17.84 -12.23
C LYS A 133 -5.76 -19.07 -12.79
N ARG A 134 -6.31 -19.93 -11.92
CA ARG A 134 -7.26 -20.95 -12.36
C ARG A 134 -8.53 -20.21 -12.71
N SER A 135 -8.84 -20.13 -14.02
CA SER A 135 -10.14 -19.67 -14.50
C SER A 135 -11.21 -20.42 -13.70
N THR A 136 -11.91 -19.74 -12.79
CA THR A 136 -12.96 -20.40 -12.04
C THR A 136 -13.93 -20.96 -13.07
N LYS A 137 -14.19 -22.27 -13.03
CA LYS A 137 -15.09 -22.97 -13.95
C LYS A 137 -16.44 -22.25 -14.07
N ASN A 138 -16.80 -21.51 -13.03
CA ASN A 138 -17.98 -20.66 -12.91
C ASN A 138 -17.91 -19.34 -13.70
N HIS A 139 -16.76 -18.67 -13.79
CA HIS A 139 -16.64 -17.42 -14.55
C HIS A 139 -16.85 -17.63 -16.05
N GLY A 140 -16.31 -18.73 -16.58
CA GLY A 140 -16.54 -19.12 -17.96
C GLY A 140 -18.02 -19.41 -18.26
N ARG A 141 -18.71 -20.15 -17.37
CA ARG A 141 -20.15 -20.41 -17.49
C ARG A 141 -20.98 -19.13 -17.37
N TYR A 142 -20.55 -18.20 -16.52
CA TYR A 142 -21.17 -16.88 -16.37
C TYR A 142 -21.08 -16.07 -17.67
N ILE A 143 -19.91 -15.99 -18.29
CA ILE A 143 -19.71 -15.31 -19.58
C ILE A 143 -20.62 -15.93 -20.66
N LEU A 144 -20.65 -17.27 -20.75
CA LEU A 144 -21.48 -17.95 -21.74
C LEU A 144 -22.98 -17.64 -21.56
N ARG A 145 -23.49 -17.63 -20.32
CA ARG A 145 -24.88 -17.23 -20.04
C ARG A 145 -25.16 -15.78 -20.42
N ALA A 146 -24.23 -14.87 -20.11
CA ALA A 146 -24.38 -13.46 -20.44
C ALA A 146 -24.44 -13.25 -21.96
N GLU A 147 -23.58 -13.92 -22.72
CA GLU A 147 -23.59 -13.85 -24.20
C GLU A 147 -24.87 -14.47 -24.79
N LYS A 148 -25.36 -15.60 -24.26
CA LYS A 148 -26.66 -16.17 -24.67
C LYS A 148 -27.84 -15.21 -24.40
N LYS A 149 -27.82 -14.50 -23.26
CA LYS A 149 -28.83 -13.49 -22.94
C LYS A 149 -28.77 -12.30 -23.91
N LYS A 150 -27.56 -11.81 -24.26
CA LYS A 150 -27.40 -10.76 -25.28
C LYS A 150 -27.90 -11.19 -26.65
N LEU A 151 -27.59 -12.43 -27.06
CA LEU A 151 -28.06 -12.98 -28.34
C LEU A 151 -29.59 -12.98 -28.41
N ALA A 152 -30.28 -13.41 -27.35
CA ALA A 152 -31.75 -13.40 -27.29
C ALA A 152 -32.32 -11.99 -27.46
N ILE A 153 -31.71 -10.99 -26.80
CA ILE A 153 -32.11 -9.58 -26.91
C ILE A 153 -31.89 -9.07 -28.34
N TYR A 154 -30.77 -9.39 -28.98
CA TYR A 154 -30.52 -8.96 -30.35
C TYR A 154 -31.46 -9.62 -31.35
N LYS A 155 -31.80 -10.91 -31.16
CA LYS A 155 -32.79 -11.60 -31.99
C LYS A 155 -34.18 -10.97 -31.87
N GLU A 156 -34.58 -10.59 -30.67
CA GLU A 156 -35.86 -9.88 -30.47
C GLU A 156 -35.87 -8.51 -31.16
N LYS A 157 -34.80 -7.74 -30.97
CA LYS A 157 -34.65 -6.44 -31.64
C LYS A 157 -34.57 -6.55 -33.16
N VAL A 158 -34.16 -7.69 -33.72
CA VAL A 158 -34.21 -7.94 -35.16
C VAL A 158 -35.65 -8.22 -35.61
N ARG A 159 -36.45 -8.92 -34.81
CA ARG A 159 -37.87 -9.20 -35.09
C ARG A 159 -38.73 -7.93 -35.06
N GLU A 160 -38.43 -7.01 -34.15
CA GLU A 160 -39.15 -5.74 -33.98
C GLU A 160 -38.70 -4.63 -34.96
N ALA A 161 -37.62 -4.84 -35.71
CA ALA A 161 -37.08 -3.82 -36.59
C ALA A 161 -37.78 -3.84 -37.95
N GLU A 162 -38.10 -2.65 -38.47
CA GLU A 162 -38.60 -2.47 -39.83
C GLU A 162 -37.62 -3.03 -40.86
N ALA A 163 -38.15 -3.78 -41.82
CA ALA A 163 -37.40 -4.23 -42.98
C ALA A 163 -36.88 -2.99 -43.73
N ASP A 164 -35.58 -2.95 -44.00
CA ASP A 164 -34.84 -1.86 -44.67
C ASP A 164 -34.31 -0.71 -43.79
N SER A 165 -34.37 -0.84 -42.46
CA SER A 165 -33.61 0.08 -41.59
C SER A 165 -32.12 -0.27 -41.55
N ASP A 166 -31.26 0.74 -41.66
CA ASP A 166 -29.81 0.64 -41.43
C ASP A 166 -29.48 0.07 -40.02
N LEU A 167 -30.43 0.23 -39.10
CA LEU A 167 -30.40 -0.33 -37.75
C LEU A 167 -30.60 -1.87 -37.75
N LEU A 168 -31.40 -2.41 -38.66
CA LEU A 168 -31.62 -3.85 -38.83
C LEU A 168 -30.30 -4.54 -39.24
N LEU A 169 -29.58 -3.97 -40.22
CA LEU A 169 -28.27 -4.46 -40.65
C LEU A 169 -27.25 -4.50 -39.50
N LYS A 170 -27.20 -3.46 -38.66
CA LYS A 170 -26.32 -3.42 -37.46
C LYS A 170 -26.71 -4.50 -36.45
N ARG A 171 -28.01 -4.71 -36.22
CA ARG A 171 -28.52 -5.73 -35.29
C ARG A 171 -28.24 -7.15 -35.81
N ILE A 172 -28.39 -7.42 -37.10
CA ILE A 172 -28.03 -8.71 -37.73
C ILE A 172 -26.53 -8.99 -37.57
N ARG A 173 -25.65 -7.99 -37.77
CA ARG A 173 -24.21 -8.16 -37.50
C ARG A 173 -23.93 -8.48 -36.03
N ALA A 174 -24.62 -7.82 -35.10
CA ALA A 174 -24.48 -8.09 -33.67
C ALA A 174 -24.91 -9.52 -33.30
N VAL A 175 -25.98 -10.04 -33.90
CA VAL A 175 -26.41 -11.44 -33.77
C VAL A 175 -25.30 -12.39 -34.23
N LYS A 176 -24.76 -12.18 -35.44
CA LYS A 176 -23.67 -13.03 -35.97
C LYS A 176 -22.43 -13.02 -35.07
N MET A 177 -22.04 -11.86 -34.55
CA MET A 177 -20.88 -11.73 -33.65
C MET A 177 -21.11 -12.41 -32.29
N ALA A 178 -22.34 -12.38 -31.77
CA ALA A 178 -22.68 -13.08 -30.53
C ALA A 178 -22.70 -14.61 -30.74
N GLU A 179 -23.22 -15.09 -31.88
CA GLU A 179 -23.22 -16.52 -32.24
C GLU A 179 -21.81 -17.09 -32.38
N THR A 180 -20.90 -16.39 -33.09
CA THR A 180 -19.51 -16.82 -33.22
C THR A 180 -18.78 -16.86 -31.87
N ARG A 181 -19.06 -15.88 -31.00
CA ARG A 181 -18.45 -15.82 -29.67
C ARG A 181 -18.96 -16.90 -28.74
N ILE A 182 -20.25 -17.23 -28.80
CA ILE A 182 -20.85 -18.37 -28.08
C ILE A 182 -20.21 -19.68 -28.55
N LYS A 183 -20.13 -19.90 -29.87
CA LYS A 183 -19.55 -21.12 -30.44
C LYS A 183 -18.09 -21.31 -30.01
N SER A 184 -17.27 -20.26 -30.09
CA SER A 184 -15.87 -20.31 -29.65
C SER A 184 -15.74 -20.61 -28.15
N LEU A 185 -16.65 -20.09 -27.31
CA LEU A 185 -16.66 -20.40 -25.89
C LEU A 185 -17.05 -21.86 -25.63
N GLU A 186 -18.06 -22.38 -26.32
CA GLU A 186 -18.51 -23.77 -26.20
C GLU A 186 -17.43 -24.76 -26.64
N GLU A 187 -16.72 -24.49 -27.74
CA GLU A 187 -15.56 -25.28 -28.20
C GLU A 187 -14.43 -25.30 -27.15
N LYS A 188 -14.13 -24.15 -26.53
CA LYS A 188 -13.15 -24.06 -25.44
C LYS A 188 -13.57 -24.81 -24.17
N PHE A 189 -14.88 -24.98 -23.93
CA PHE A 189 -15.36 -25.82 -22.83
C PHE A 189 -15.26 -27.31 -23.16
N ALA A 190 -15.56 -27.71 -24.39
CA ALA A 190 -15.44 -29.10 -24.85
C ALA A 190 -13.99 -29.59 -24.75
N GLN A 191 -13.04 -28.84 -25.32
CA GLN A 191 -11.60 -29.19 -25.27
C GLN A 191 -11.05 -29.33 -23.83
N LYS A 192 -11.55 -28.52 -22.89
CA LYS A 192 -11.16 -28.62 -21.47
C LYS A 192 -11.76 -29.84 -20.76
N GLN A 193 -12.89 -30.35 -21.25
CA GLN A 193 -13.53 -31.55 -20.69
C GLN A 193 -12.80 -32.82 -21.15
N ASP A 194 -12.34 -32.86 -22.40
CA ASP A 194 -11.55 -33.97 -22.94
C ASP A 194 -10.16 -34.05 -22.29
N ALA A 195 -9.49 -32.91 -22.08
CA ALA A 195 -8.20 -32.83 -21.38
C ALA A 195 -8.29 -33.24 -19.88
N SER A 196 -9.44 -33.02 -19.23
CA SER A 196 -9.67 -33.41 -17.83
C SER A 196 -9.93 -34.91 -17.66
N SER A 197 -10.30 -35.62 -18.72
CA SER A 197 -10.56 -37.07 -18.69
C SER A 197 -9.27 -37.89 -18.74
N SER A 198 -8.19 -37.32 -19.29
CA SER A 198 -6.88 -37.97 -19.43
C SER A 198 -6.00 -37.90 -18.16
N SER A 199 -6.33 -37.06 -17.18
CA SER A 199 -5.46 -36.77 -16.02
C SER A 199 -5.90 -37.43 -14.70
N ARG A 200 -6.87 -38.36 -14.73
CA ARG A 200 -7.51 -38.89 -13.51
C ARG A 200 -6.86 -40.15 -12.91
N GLU A 201 -5.68 -40.59 -13.35
CA GLU A 201 -5.05 -41.83 -12.82
C GLU A 201 -3.83 -41.63 -11.90
N LYS A 202 -3.38 -40.41 -11.60
CA LYS A 202 -2.30 -40.23 -10.63
C LYS A 202 -2.56 -39.07 -9.68
N SER A 203 -3.07 -39.38 -8.49
CA SER A 203 -2.63 -38.83 -7.20
C SER A 203 -3.66 -39.18 -6.12
N VAL A 204 -3.57 -40.40 -5.60
CA VAL A 204 -4.07 -40.74 -4.25
C VAL A 204 -2.83 -41.07 -3.44
N GLU A 205 -2.38 -40.15 -2.60
CA GLU A 205 -1.51 -40.46 -1.46
C GLU A 205 -1.58 -39.29 -0.46
N SER A 206 -2.46 -39.49 0.53
CA SER A 206 -2.20 -39.28 1.96
C SER A 206 -1.84 -37.88 2.46
N THR A 207 -2.88 -37.15 2.90
CA THR A 207 -2.78 -36.07 3.88
C THR A 207 -2.82 -36.65 5.28
N THR A 208 -1.66 -36.80 5.93
CA THR A 208 -1.58 -36.97 7.38
C THR A 208 -1.34 -35.61 8.04
N THR A 209 -2.37 -35.13 8.73
CA THR A 209 -2.33 -34.00 9.65
C THR A 209 -1.46 -34.34 10.87
N THR A 210 -0.28 -33.74 10.97
CA THR A 210 0.52 -33.78 12.20
C THR A 210 0.39 -32.43 12.93
N LYS A 211 -0.34 -32.46 14.05
CA LYS A 211 -0.34 -31.40 15.07
C LYS A 211 1.11 -31.18 15.52
N LYS A 212 1.69 -30.01 15.26
CA LYS A 212 2.98 -29.63 15.84
C LYS A 212 2.77 -28.87 17.14
N GLU A 213 3.41 -29.42 18.16
CA GLU A 213 3.53 -28.97 19.54
C GLU A 213 3.79 -27.47 19.67
N THR A 214 3.07 -26.85 20.60
CA THR A 214 3.32 -25.50 21.10
C THR A 214 4.66 -25.46 21.81
N THR A 215 5.68 -24.96 21.11
CA THR A 215 6.85 -24.38 21.75
C THR A 215 6.38 -23.22 22.64
N PRO A 216 6.89 -23.06 23.87
CA PRO A 216 6.66 -21.86 24.66
C PRO A 216 7.10 -20.64 23.85
N CYS A 217 6.13 -19.82 23.46
CA CYS A 217 6.38 -18.67 22.63
C CYS A 217 6.73 -17.50 23.55
N ASP A 218 8.01 -17.15 23.63
CA ASP A 218 8.49 -15.96 24.36
C ASP A 218 7.95 -14.63 23.77
N ASP A 219 7.17 -14.69 22.70
CA ASP A 219 6.56 -13.50 22.11
C ASP A 219 5.45 -12.97 23.03
N LEU A 220 5.49 -11.67 23.30
CA LEU A 220 4.43 -11.02 24.09
C LEU A 220 3.06 -11.18 23.45
N SER A 221 2.04 -11.34 24.28
CA SER A 221 0.68 -11.56 23.82
C SER A 221 0.19 -10.40 22.93
N ARG A 222 -0.73 -10.69 22.00
CA ARG A 222 -1.36 -9.65 21.16
C ARG A 222 -2.08 -8.60 22.01
N GLY A 223 -2.63 -9.01 23.15
CA GLY A 223 -3.27 -8.13 24.14
C GLY A 223 -2.26 -7.14 24.72
N ARG A 224 -1.11 -7.64 25.21
CA ARG A 224 -0.05 -6.79 25.77
C ARG A 224 0.53 -5.82 24.75
N ILE A 225 0.76 -6.28 23.51
CA ILE A 225 1.19 -5.40 22.41
C ILE A 225 0.15 -4.30 22.12
N SER A 226 -1.15 -4.61 22.23
CA SER A 226 -2.21 -3.62 22.01
C SER A 226 -2.28 -2.59 23.15
N GLN A 227 -2.04 -3.00 24.39
CA GLN A 227 -1.92 -2.11 25.55
C GLN A 227 -0.71 -1.17 25.39
N LEU A 228 0.47 -1.73 25.07
CA LEU A 228 1.69 -0.94 24.82
C LEU A 228 1.48 0.05 23.68
N LYS A 229 0.84 -0.36 22.58
CA LYS A 229 0.47 0.55 21.49
C LYS A 229 -0.42 1.69 21.97
N SER A 230 -1.43 1.39 22.79
CA SER A 230 -2.37 2.39 23.29
C SER A 230 -1.70 3.42 24.20
N GLY A 231 -0.89 2.98 25.16
CA GLY A 231 -0.17 3.88 26.06
C GLY A 231 0.94 4.65 25.35
N SER A 232 1.68 4.02 24.42
CA SER A 232 2.61 4.75 23.54
C SER A 232 1.89 5.84 22.76
N LYS A 233 0.74 5.53 22.17
CA LYS A 233 -0.05 6.52 21.42
C LYS A 233 -0.51 7.67 22.32
N HIS A 234 -0.97 7.36 23.54
CA HIS A 234 -1.36 8.37 24.52
C HIS A 234 -0.20 9.30 24.87
N LEU A 235 0.99 8.76 25.12
CA LEU A 235 2.19 9.55 25.42
C LEU A 235 2.58 10.48 24.27
N ILE A 236 2.53 10.01 23.01
CA ILE A 236 2.85 10.84 21.83
C ILE A 236 1.93 12.05 21.71
N PHE A 237 0.64 11.88 21.98
CA PHE A 237 -0.34 12.95 21.80
C PHE A 237 -0.54 13.84 23.02
N SER A 238 0.00 13.45 24.18
CA SER A 238 -0.20 14.17 25.45
C SER A 238 1.04 14.91 25.92
N LYS A 239 2.22 14.62 25.37
CA LYS A 239 3.50 15.23 25.78
C LYS A 239 4.31 15.63 24.56
N ASP A 240 4.81 16.87 24.55
CA ASP A 240 5.70 17.40 23.51
C ASP A 240 7.08 16.70 23.52
N LEU A 241 7.54 16.29 24.71
CA LEU A 241 8.76 15.52 24.90
C LEU A 241 8.47 14.34 25.83
N VAL A 242 8.71 13.12 25.35
CA VAL A 242 8.53 11.91 26.16
C VAL A 242 9.86 11.41 26.69
N THR A 243 9.99 11.35 28.02
CA THR A 243 11.17 10.84 28.72
C THR A 243 11.01 9.37 29.11
N GLU A 244 12.12 8.70 29.45
CA GLU A 244 12.08 7.31 29.93
C GLU A 244 11.24 7.16 31.21
N LYS A 245 11.23 8.20 32.06
CA LYS A 245 10.41 8.25 33.26
C LYS A 245 8.92 8.26 32.91
N ASP A 246 8.51 9.02 31.91
CA ASP A 246 7.11 9.07 31.45
C ASP A 246 6.62 7.72 30.93
N VAL A 247 7.49 6.96 30.25
CA VAL A 247 7.17 5.61 29.77
C VAL A 247 7.06 4.63 30.95
N ASN A 248 7.94 4.75 31.95
CA ASN A 248 7.89 3.92 33.16
C ASN A 248 6.65 4.21 34.00
N ASP A 249 6.23 5.46 34.08
CA ASP A 249 5.03 5.87 34.82
C ASP A 249 3.74 5.36 34.12
N GLU A 250 3.71 5.35 32.79
CA GLU A 250 2.59 4.80 32.00
C GLU A 250 2.54 3.26 32.04
N PHE A 251 3.70 2.60 32.17
CA PHE A 251 3.83 1.15 32.17
C PHE A 251 4.65 0.62 33.37
N PRO A 252 4.13 0.74 34.61
CA PRO A 252 4.88 0.34 35.81
C PRO A 252 5.11 -1.18 35.92
N ASP A 253 4.29 -1.96 35.22
CA ASP A 253 4.35 -3.43 35.15
C ASP A 253 5.18 -3.95 33.96
N ALA A 254 5.70 -3.06 33.11
CA ALA A 254 6.42 -3.45 31.90
C ALA A 254 7.86 -3.87 32.18
N THR A 255 8.31 -4.90 31.46
CA THR A 255 9.72 -5.30 31.50
C THR A 255 10.61 -4.24 30.84
N ARG A 256 11.90 -4.18 31.20
CA ARG A 256 12.87 -3.26 30.55
C ARG A 256 12.88 -3.37 29.02
N LYS A 257 12.62 -4.57 28.47
CA LYS A 257 12.50 -4.79 27.01
C LYS A 257 11.26 -4.12 26.43
N GLU A 258 10.15 -4.14 27.18
CA GLU A 258 8.88 -3.49 26.81
C GLU A 258 8.93 -1.98 26.89
N ILE A 259 9.70 -1.39 27.81
CA ILE A 259 9.84 0.07 27.99
C ILE A 259 10.78 0.68 26.94
N LYS A 260 11.84 -0.05 26.57
CA LYS A 260 12.86 0.42 25.63
C LYS A 260 12.29 0.68 24.22
N ILE A 261 11.24 -0.03 23.83
CA ILE A 261 10.68 0.05 22.47
C ILE A 261 9.76 1.25 22.29
N PRO A 262 8.77 1.53 23.17
CA PRO A 262 8.13 2.82 23.27
C PRO A 262 9.18 3.92 23.34
N TYR A 263 10.16 3.86 24.26
CA TYR A 263 11.14 4.93 24.38
C TYR A 263 11.99 5.20 23.12
N ILE A 264 12.27 4.19 22.27
CA ILE A 264 12.99 4.37 20.99
C ILE A 264 12.04 4.72 19.83
N ALA A 265 10.83 4.17 19.82
CA ALA A 265 9.83 4.38 18.77
C ALA A 265 9.06 5.71 18.95
N LEU A 266 8.95 6.20 20.18
CA LEU A 266 8.26 7.43 20.56
C LEU A 266 8.97 8.66 19.99
N PRO A 267 10.29 8.86 20.11
CA PRO A 267 11.00 9.96 19.47
C PRO A 267 10.82 9.94 17.95
N ILE A 268 10.92 8.77 17.31
CA ILE A 268 10.71 8.64 15.86
C ILE A 268 9.25 9.00 15.48
N ALA A 269 8.27 8.70 16.33
CA ALA A 269 6.88 9.03 16.08
C ALA A 269 6.51 10.49 16.44
N ILE A 270 7.09 11.05 17.50
CA ILE A 270 6.91 12.43 17.97
C ILE A 270 7.57 13.40 16.99
N LEU A 271 8.72 13.03 16.41
CA LEU A 271 9.32 13.74 15.27
C LEU A 271 8.44 13.71 14.00
N TYR A 272 7.40 12.88 13.95
CA TYR A 272 6.44 12.85 12.85
C TYR A 272 5.07 13.42 13.25
N ILE A 273 4.90 13.95 14.47
CA ILE A 273 3.58 14.35 15.00
C ILE A 273 3.60 15.73 15.65
N CYS A 274 4.73 16.18 16.20
CA CYS A 274 4.90 17.56 16.66
C CYS A 274 5.19 18.50 15.49
N GLU A 275 4.17 18.69 14.64
CA GLU A 275 3.84 19.91 13.90
C GLU A 275 2.31 20.09 13.94
#